data_AF-A0AA43D9Q0-F1
#
_entry.id   AF-A0AA43D9Q0-F1
#
_cell.length_a   1.000
_cell.length_b   1.000
_cell.length_c   1.000
_cell.angle_alpha   90.00
_cell.angle_beta   90.00
_cell.angle_gamma   90.00
#
_symmetry.space_group_name_H-M   'P 1'
#
loop_
_entity.id
_entity.type
_entity.pdbx_description
1 polymer ?
#
loop_
_entity_poly.entity_id
_entity_poly.type
_entity_poly.pdbx_seq_one_letter_code
_entity_poly.pdbx_strand_id
1 'polypeptide(L)'
;MRTEEALTEKLIKEKARILFFQKGLLDATTQEIADEAGVNRALIHYYFRSREQMLETLLDETLLEKKEKVRSILVSDLPFREKIACYINALVDYGLAYPYLDNFIISETARHPEKIRI
;
A
#
# COMPACT_ATOMS: atom_id res chain seq x y z
N MET A 1 3.43 11.98 -23.24
CA MET A 1 4.59 11.11 -22.93
C MET A 1 4.86 10.99 -21.43
N ARG A 2 5.66 11.85 -20.76
CA ARG A 2 6.02 11.64 -19.34
C ARG A 2 4.82 11.62 -18.35
N THR A 3 3.75 12.34 -18.68
CA THR A 3 2.52 12.40 -17.86
C THR A 3 1.65 11.14 -18.00
N GLU A 4 1.57 10.55 -19.19
CA GLU A 4 0.79 9.31 -19.42
C GLU A 4 1.46 8.09 -18.80
N GLU A 5 2.79 8.04 -18.83
CA GLU A 5 3.57 6.98 -18.18
C GLU A 5 3.37 7.00 -16.66
N ALA A 6 3.44 8.18 -16.04
CA ALA A 6 3.20 8.35 -14.61
C ALA A 6 1.75 8.01 -14.21
N LEU A 7 0.76 8.31 -15.07
CA LEU A 7 -0.63 7.94 -14.84
C LEU A 7 -0.83 6.42 -14.93
N THR A 8 -0.15 5.75 -15.87
CA THR A 8 -0.23 4.29 -16.04
C THR A 8 0.40 3.56 -14.86
N GLU A 9 1.60 3.97 -14.42
CA GLU A 9 2.25 3.41 -13.23
C GLU A 9 1.36 3.57 -11.99
N LYS A 10 0.78 4.76 -11.80
CA LYS A 10 -0.12 5.04 -10.68
C LYS A 10 -1.37 4.15 -10.71
N LEU A 11 -1.98 3.98 -11.88
CA LEU A 11 -3.14 3.09 -12.05
C LEU A 11 -2.80 1.65 -11.69
N ILE A 12 -1.65 1.15 -12.16
CA ILE A 12 -1.17 -0.20 -11.83
C ILE A 12 -1.00 -0.35 -10.31
N LYS A 13 -0.33 0.61 -9.66
CA LYS A 13 -0.14 0.61 -8.20
C LYS A 13 -1.47 0.58 -7.46
N GLU A 14 -2.42 1.42 -7.87
CA GLU A 14 -3.74 1.50 -7.24
C GLU A 14 -4.50 0.17 -7.32
N LYS A 15 -4.53 -0.46 -8.51
CA LYS A 15 -5.20 -1.75 -8.68
C LYS A 15 -4.51 -2.88 -7.93
N ALA A 16 -3.19 -2.94 -7.97
CA ALA A 16 -2.43 -3.89 -7.18
C ALA A 16 -2.68 -3.73 -5.68
N ARG A 17 -2.70 -2.49 -5.17
CA ARG A 17 -3.02 -2.18 -3.76
C ARG A 17 -4.40 -2.69 -3.36
N ILE A 18 -5.41 -2.53 -4.22
CA ILE A 18 -6.76 -3.06 -3.99
C ILE A 18 -6.73 -4.60 -3.92
N LEU A 19 -6.09 -5.26 -4.89
CA LEU A 19 -6.02 -6.72 -4.93
C LEU A 19 -5.35 -7.28 -3.66
N PHE A 20 -4.20 -6.71 -3.27
CA PHE A 20 -3.46 -7.18 -2.11
C PHE A 20 -4.12 -6.81 -0.79
N PHE A 21 -4.40 -5.53 -0.55
CA PHE A 21 -4.71 -5.01 0.78
C PHE A 21 -6.22 -4.84 1.05
N GLN A 22 -7.06 -4.83 0.01
CA GLN A 22 -8.53 -4.76 0.15
C GLN A 22 -9.23 -6.07 -0.14
N LYS A 23 -8.77 -6.84 -1.13
CA LYS A 23 -9.38 -8.14 -1.49
C LYS A 23 -8.64 -9.34 -0.89
N GLY A 24 -7.45 -9.13 -0.32
CA GLY A 24 -6.65 -10.19 0.31
C GLY A 24 -6.05 -11.20 -0.68
N LEU A 25 -5.99 -10.85 -1.96
CA LEU A 25 -5.42 -11.69 -3.02
C LEU A 25 -3.90 -11.56 -3.03
N LEU A 26 -3.26 -11.99 -1.95
CA LEU A 26 -1.82 -11.84 -1.76
C LEU A 26 -1.04 -12.48 -2.90
N ASP A 27 -1.50 -13.63 -3.41
CA ASP A 27 -0.88 -14.37 -4.51
C ASP A 27 -1.26 -13.89 -5.92
N ALA A 28 -1.93 -12.73 -6.03
CA ALA A 28 -2.29 -12.17 -7.33
C ALA A 28 -1.07 -12.01 -8.23
N THR A 29 -1.19 -12.54 -9.43
CA THR A 29 -0.15 -12.60 -10.46
C THR A 29 -0.03 -11.26 -11.20
N THR A 30 1.10 -11.06 -11.89
CA THR A 30 1.26 -9.90 -12.77
C THR A 30 0.25 -9.86 -13.91
N GLN A 31 -0.35 -10.99 -14.28
CA GLN A 31 -1.43 -11.05 -15.26
C GLN A 31 -2.75 -10.52 -14.66
N GLU A 32 -3.15 -11.00 -13.49
CA GLU A 32 -4.39 -10.54 -12.83
C GLU A 32 -4.35 -9.04 -12.51
N ILE A 33 -3.18 -8.53 -12.12
CA ILE A 33 -2.97 -7.09 -11.90
C ILE A 33 -3.11 -6.31 -13.22
N ALA A 34 -2.56 -6.84 -14.31
CA ALA A 34 -2.67 -6.22 -15.63
C ALA A 34 -4.12 -6.18 -16.12
N ASP A 35 -4.86 -7.28 -15.91
CA ASP A 35 -6.27 -7.41 -16.29
C ASP A 35 -7.15 -6.43 -15.49
N GLU A 36 -6.95 -6.33 -14.17
CA GLU A 36 -7.69 -5.38 -13.31
C GLU A 36 -7.36 -3.91 -13.63
N ALA A 37 -6.12 -3.63 -14.06
CA ALA A 37 -5.69 -2.30 -14.50
C ALA A 37 -6.05 -1.99 -15.97
N GLY A 38 -6.49 -2.99 -16.75
CA GLY A 38 -6.76 -2.82 -18.18
C GLY A 38 -5.51 -2.47 -19.00
N VAL A 39 -4.34 -2.96 -18.57
CA VAL A 39 -3.05 -2.69 -19.22
C VAL A 39 -2.39 -3.97 -19.76
N ASN A 40 -1.42 -3.82 -20.65
CA ASN A 40 -0.63 -4.97 -21.11
C ASN A 40 0.31 -5.45 -19.98
N ARG A 41 0.39 -6.76 -19.73
CA ARG A 41 1.33 -7.37 -18.76
C ARG A 41 2.78 -6.95 -18.96
N ALA A 42 3.21 -6.66 -20.19
CA ALA A 42 4.55 -6.12 -20.46
C ALA A 42 4.82 -4.80 -19.74
N LEU A 43 3.80 -3.96 -19.53
CA LEU A 43 3.91 -2.70 -18.77
C LEU A 43 4.14 -2.95 -17.29
N ILE A 44 3.53 -4.00 -16.72
CA ILE A 44 3.80 -4.40 -15.33
C ILE A 44 5.29 -4.75 -15.16
N HIS A 45 5.84 -5.56 -16.07
CA HIS A 45 7.27 -5.90 -16.05
C HIS A 45 8.18 -4.70 -16.30
N TYR A 46 7.77 -3.77 -17.15
CA TYR A 46 8.51 -2.55 -17.45
C TYR A 46 8.68 -1.67 -16.21
N TYR A 47 7.58 -1.40 -15.47
CA TYR A 47 7.59 -0.51 -14.31
C TYR A 47 8.15 -1.16 -13.05
N PHE A 48 7.81 -2.42 -12.77
CA PHE A 48 8.03 -3.02 -11.45
C PHE A 48 9.04 -4.15 -11.43
N ARG A 49 9.47 -4.65 -12.60
CA ARG A 49 10.39 -5.79 -12.79
C ARG A 49 9.90 -7.15 -12.27
N SER A 50 9.40 -7.22 -11.05
CA SER A 50 8.80 -8.41 -10.44
C SER A 50 7.57 -8.04 -9.60
N ARG A 51 6.76 -9.05 -9.26
CA ARG A 51 5.63 -8.90 -8.35
C ARG A 51 6.10 -8.51 -6.94
N GLU A 52 7.21 -9.11 -6.50
CA GLU A 52 7.78 -8.91 -5.18
C GLU A 52 8.26 -7.45 -5.02
N GLN A 53 8.92 -6.90 -6.03
CA GLN A 53 9.38 -5.51 -6.01
C GLN A 53 8.21 -4.51 -6.09
N MET A 54 7.14 -4.83 -6.84
CA MET A 54 5.90 -4.05 -6.78
C MET A 54 5.33 -4.04 -5.37
N LEU A 55 5.25 -5.22 -4.74
CA LEU A 55 4.65 -5.40 -3.44
C LEU A 55 5.44 -4.65 -2.34
N GLU A 56 6.76 -4.74 -2.35
CA GLU A 56 7.65 -3.96 -1.48
C GLU A 56 7.40 -2.46 -1.65
N THR A 57 7.37 -1.97 -2.89
CA THR A 57 7.12 -0.56 -3.19
C THR A 57 5.75 -0.11 -2.66
N LEU A 58 4.71 -0.91 -2.88
CA LEU A 58 3.36 -0.60 -2.41
C LEU A 58 3.27 -0.59 -0.88
N LEU A 59 3.94 -1.53 -0.22
CA LEU A 59 3.98 -1.59 1.24
C LEU A 59 4.66 -0.34 1.80
N ASP A 60 5.84 0.01 1.28
CA ASP A 60 6.61 1.18 1.71
C ASP A 60 5.82 2.47 1.52
N GLU A 61 5.19 2.66 0.37
CA GLU A 61 4.33 3.82 0.09
C GLU A 61 3.15 3.88 1.07
N THR A 62 2.46 2.76 1.29
CA THR A 62 1.26 2.72 2.15
C THR A 62 1.64 2.98 3.63
N LEU A 63 2.76 2.41 4.10
CA LEU A 63 3.27 2.65 5.45
C LEU A 63 3.79 4.08 5.63
N LEU A 64 4.41 4.66 4.60
CA LEU A 64 4.85 6.05 4.61
C LEU A 64 3.64 7.01 4.69
N GLU A 65 2.60 6.78 3.88
CA GLU A 65 1.35 7.55 3.92
C GLU A 65 0.71 7.50 5.33
N LYS A 66 0.65 6.31 5.94
CA LYS A 66 0.19 6.13 7.32
C LYS A 66 1.04 6.91 8.31
N LYS A 67 2.37 6.81 8.21
CA LYS A 67 3.33 7.48 9.09
C LYS A 67 3.19 8.99 9.02
N GLU A 68 3.07 9.56 7.82
CA GLU A 68 2.88 11.00 7.62
C GLU A 68 1.53 11.48 8.17
N LYS A 69 0.45 10.70 7.98
CA LYS A 69 -0.85 11.00 8.59
C LYS A 69 -0.76 11.05 10.11
N VAL A 70 -0.16 10.04 10.74
CA VAL A 70 0.05 10.01 12.20
C VAL A 70 0.92 11.17 12.65
N ARG A 71 2.04 11.42 11.96
CA ARG A 71 2.94 12.55 12.26
C ARG A 71 2.19 13.88 12.25
N SER A 72 1.35 14.11 11.23
CA SER A 72 0.56 15.35 11.10
C SER A 72 -0.36 15.59 12.30
N ILE A 73 -0.94 14.53 12.87
CA ILE A 73 -1.79 14.61 14.06
C ILE A 73 -0.94 14.95 15.29
N LEU A 74 0.20 14.27 15.46
CA LEU A 74 1.06 14.43 16.63
C LEU A 74 1.68 15.83 16.72
N VAL A 75 2.09 16.40 15.58
CA VAL A 75 2.71 17.74 15.51
C VAL A 75 1.70 18.89 15.42
N SER A 76 0.40 18.60 15.33
CA SER A 76 -0.63 19.64 15.30
C SER A 76 -0.71 20.44 16.61
N ASP A 77 -1.35 21.61 16.59
CA ASP A 77 -1.59 22.42 17.78
C ASP A 77 -2.85 22.00 18.56
N LEU A 78 -3.44 20.85 18.22
CA LEU A 78 -4.66 20.35 18.86
C LEU A 78 -4.42 19.99 20.34
N PRO A 79 -5.41 20.19 21.22
CA PRO A 79 -5.38 19.65 22.57
C PRO A 79 -5.15 18.14 22.57
N PHE A 80 -4.50 17.62 23.62
CA PHE A 80 -4.16 16.20 23.71
C PHE A 80 -5.34 15.26 23.45
N ARG A 81 -6.51 15.55 24.06
CA ARG A 81 -7.72 14.75 23.87
C ARG A 81 -8.17 14.68 22.40
N GLU A 82 -8.06 15.79 21.67
CA GLU A 82 -8.42 15.86 20.26
C GLU A 82 -7.39 15.14 19.39
N LYS A 83 -6.09 15.24 19.71
CA LYS A 83 -5.05 14.43 19.04
C LYS A 83 -5.33 12.93 19.15
N ILE A 84 -5.69 12.46 20.34
CA ILE A 84 -6.03 11.05 20.57
C ILE A 84 -7.27 10.65 19.76
N ALA A 85 -8.32 11.47 19.74
CA ALA A 85 -9.51 11.20 18.93
C ALA A 85 -9.17 11.11 17.42
N CYS A 86 -8.41 12.07 16.89
CA CYS A 86 -7.94 12.07 15.51
C CYS A 86 -7.07 10.85 15.19
N TYR A 87 -6.19 10.47 16.11
CA TYR A 87 -5.32 9.31 15.95
C TYR A 87 -6.11 7.99 15.91
N ILE A 88 -7.09 7.82 16.81
CA ILE A 88 -7.97 6.65 16.82
C ILE A 88 -8.79 6.59 15.53
N ASN A 89 -9.37 7.70 15.09
CA ASN A 89 -10.11 7.76 13.83
C ASN A 89 -9.22 7.38 12.65
N ALA A 90 -8.00 7.94 12.58
CA ALA A 90 -7.04 7.59 11.53
C ALA A 90 -6.65 6.10 11.55
N LEU A 91 -6.51 5.49 12.74
CA LEU A 91 -6.28 4.06 12.87
C LEU A 91 -7.46 3.23 12.35
N VAL A 92 -8.69 3.59 12.73
CA VAL A 92 -9.91 2.89 12.31
C VAL A 92 -10.12 3.03 10.81
N ASP A 93 -10.05 4.25 10.27
CA ASP A 93 -10.20 4.53 8.84
C ASP A 93 -9.19 3.73 8.02
N TYR A 94 -7.95 3.66 8.48
CA TYR A 94 -6.90 2.89 7.82
C TYR A 94 -7.17 1.38 7.84
N GLY A 95 -7.59 0.84 8.98
CA GLY A 95 -7.96 -0.57 9.11
C GLY A 95 -9.17 -0.94 8.23
N LEU A 96 -10.14 -0.03 8.08
CA LEU A 96 -11.28 -0.22 7.19
C LEU A 96 -10.92 -0.09 5.71
N ALA A 97 -10.00 0.81 5.37
CA ALA A 97 -9.54 1.02 3.99
C ALA A 97 -8.66 -0.13 3.48
N TYR A 98 -7.92 -0.81 4.38
CA TYR A 98 -6.97 -1.87 4.04
C TYR A 98 -7.07 -3.07 5.00
N PRO A 99 -8.22 -3.79 5.03
CA PRO A 99 -8.49 -4.84 6.02
C PRO A 99 -7.54 -6.04 5.95
N TYR A 100 -6.85 -6.25 4.84
CA TYR A 100 -5.90 -7.35 4.67
C TYR A 100 -4.44 -6.93 4.86
N LEU A 101 -4.16 -5.65 5.08
CA LEU A 101 -2.78 -5.18 5.21
C LEU A 101 -2.11 -5.71 6.48
N ASP A 102 -2.80 -5.76 7.61
CA ASP A 102 -2.21 -6.28 8.85
C ASP A 102 -1.90 -7.78 8.72
N ASN A 103 -2.82 -8.55 8.12
CA ASN A 103 -2.57 -9.97 7.79
C ASN A 103 -1.39 -10.13 6.83
N PHE A 104 -1.29 -9.24 5.85
CA PHE A 104 -0.17 -9.23 4.92
C PHE A 104 1.16 -8.99 5.65
N ILE A 105 1.25 -7.93 6.46
CA ILE A 105 2.46 -7.61 7.24
C ILE A 105 2.86 -8.80 8.11
N ILE A 106 1.91 -9.42 8.82
CA ILE A 106 2.20 -10.61 9.64
C ILE A 106 2.73 -11.76 8.79
N SER A 107 2.11 -12.05 7.65
CA SER A 107 2.53 -13.12 6.75
C SER A 107 3.91 -12.89 6.15
N GLU A 108 4.22 -11.65 5.78
CA GLU A 108 5.53 -11.28 5.24
C GLU A 108 6.61 -11.24 6.31
N THR A 109 6.27 -10.81 7.54
CA THR A 109 7.18 -10.91 8.70
C THR A 109 7.63 -12.35 8.91
N ALA A 110 6.69 -13.30 8.81
CA ALA A 110 6.97 -14.71 8.98
C ALA A 110 7.82 -15.29 7.83
N ARG A 111 7.63 -14.78 6.59
CA ARG A 111 8.40 -15.21 5.41
C ARG A 111 9.78 -14.58 5.32
N HIS A 112 9.92 -13.33 5.76
CA HIS A 112 11.11 -12.49 5.64
C HIS A 112 11.44 -11.77 6.95
N PRO A 113 11.74 -12.48 8.05
CA PRO A 113 12.01 -11.87 9.35
C PRO A 113 13.20 -10.90 9.32
N GLU A 114 14.13 -11.06 8.38
CA GLU A 114 15.28 -10.19 8.16
C GLU A 114 14.95 -8.79 7.64
N LYS A 115 13.75 -8.60 7.05
CA LYS A 115 13.35 -7.34 6.41
C LYS A 115 12.67 -6.36 7.37
N ILE A 116 12.35 -6.77 8.59
CA ILE A 116 11.62 -5.95 9.55
C ILE A 116 12.59 -5.39 10.59
N ARG A 117 13.01 -4.15 10.37
CA ARG A 117 13.65 -3.32 11.38
C ARG A 117 12.61 -2.36 11.92
N ILE A 118 12.10 -2.68 13.10
CA ILE A 118 11.28 -1.78 13.93
C ILE A 118 12.19 -0.72 14.54
#